data_AF-A0A520PQ00-F1
#
_entry.id   AF-A0A520PQ00-F1
#
_cell.length_a   1.000
_cell.length_b   1.000
_cell.length_c   1.000
_cell.angle_alpha   90.00
_cell.angle_beta   90.00
_cell.angle_gamma   90.00
#
_symmetry.space_group_name_H-M   'P 1'
#
loop_
_entity.id
_entity.type
_entity.pdbx_description
1 polymer ?
#
loop_
_entity_poly.entity_id
_entity_poly.type
_entity_poly.pdbx_seq_one_letter_code
_entity_poly.pdbx_strand_id
1 'polypeptide(L)'
;MALLAIAGCGGAGASEGPRTPPGAAPTASGLVVVQEGETLRTRWVDRADGRVLADLEGALFAEDGALYRWTVESVEVPLWDELPDEESPDPRTADRRGELLRAGFVSLTDDRRIEIVSAEPSLVARDVSHAVRLEAVVDGWAFVTEELGLDAFGAHGATHAEQHVVSLRGEPGAFVAPPGEAQATAEGTARLAAMAAERDLGEDVEDVQRVALHPSWTSRGVSMSARLAIDTCYACGDGTWGDYRRSVVVEMPTPLRGPAPEWARSAPGERLVGFSEVDSETIERALASAAPSGDGPNAP
;
A
#
# COMPACT_ATOMS: atom_id res chain seq x y z
N MET A 1 -21.56 -72.61 -24.62
CA MET A 1 -20.80 -71.42 -24.17
C MET A 1 -20.84 -71.39 -22.66
N ALA A 2 -19.66 -71.46 -22.03
CA ALA A 2 -19.47 -71.78 -20.61
C ALA A 2 -19.59 -70.55 -19.69
N LEU A 3 -20.15 -70.77 -18.50
CA LEU A 3 -19.93 -69.95 -17.31
C LEU A 3 -18.50 -70.18 -16.77
N LEU A 4 -17.85 -69.13 -16.26
CA LEU A 4 -16.98 -69.23 -15.08
C LEU A 4 -16.80 -67.85 -14.42
N ALA A 5 -17.00 -67.81 -13.10
CA ALA A 5 -16.61 -66.75 -12.19
C ALA A 5 -15.09 -66.86 -11.86
N ILE A 6 -14.49 -65.81 -11.28
CA ILE A 6 -13.61 -65.82 -10.07
C ILE A 6 -13.10 -64.39 -9.78
N ALA A 7 -13.00 -64.10 -8.48
CA ALA A 7 -12.56 -62.88 -7.82
C ALA A 7 -11.03 -62.65 -7.79
N GLY A 8 -10.60 -61.46 -7.34
CA GLY A 8 -9.37 -61.34 -6.52
C GLY A 8 -8.40 -60.19 -6.84
N CYS A 9 -8.34 -59.23 -5.90
CA CYS A 9 -7.14 -58.59 -5.32
C CYS A 9 -6.15 -57.77 -6.17
N GLY A 10 -6.01 -56.50 -5.77
CA GLY A 10 -4.70 -55.91 -5.41
C GLY A 10 -3.96 -55.12 -6.49
N GLY A 11 -3.67 -53.85 -6.21
CA GLY A 11 -2.75 -53.06 -7.02
C GLY A 11 -2.79 -51.57 -6.71
N ALA A 12 -2.25 -51.18 -5.54
CA ALA A 12 -1.92 -49.81 -5.22
C ALA A 12 -0.91 -49.23 -6.22
N GLY A 13 -1.01 -47.93 -6.50
CA GLY A 13 -0.06 -47.24 -7.36
C GLY A 13 -0.34 -45.75 -7.57
N ALA A 14 -0.70 -45.01 -6.51
CA ALA A 14 -0.51 -43.56 -6.51
C ALA A 14 0.88 -43.31 -5.93
N SER A 15 1.81 -42.85 -6.78
CA SER A 15 3.17 -42.47 -6.39
C SER A 15 3.11 -41.23 -5.52
N GLU A 16 3.02 -41.40 -4.21
CA GLU A 16 3.39 -40.36 -3.25
C GLU A 16 4.90 -40.18 -3.33
N GLY A 17 5.34 -39.02 -3.82
CA GLY A 17 6.70 -38.57 -3.62
C GLY A 17 7.01 -38.49 -2.12
N PRO A 18 8.30 -38.52 -1.73
CA PRO A 18 8.67 -38.53 -0.32
C PRO A 18 8.12 -37.29 0.37
N ARG A 19 7.09 -37.47 1.21
CA ARG A 19 6.66 -36.45 2.17
C ARG A 19 7.77 -36.35 3.22
N THR A 20 8.56 -35.29 3.12
CA THR A 20 9.46 -34.87 4.19
C THR A 20 8.63 -34.74 5.49
N PRO A 21 9.09 -35.26 6.64
CA PRO A 21 8.40 -35.04 7.91
C PRO A 21 8.25 -33.53 8.14
N PRO A 22 7.23 -33.06 8.89
CA PRO A 22 7.18 -31.66 9.29
C PRO A 22 8.42 -31.38 10.13
N GLY A 23 9.43 -30.78 9.50
CA GLY A 23 10.58 -30.25 10.20
C GLY A 23 10.07 -29.23 11.20
N ALA A 24 10.73 -29.15 12.37
CA ALA A 24 10.48 -28.04 13.29
C ALA A 24 10.48 -26.73 12.51
N ALA A 25 9.49 -25.87 12.75
CA ALA A 25 9.42 -24.58 12.11
C ALA A 25 10.78 -23.87 12.26
N PRO A 26 11.34 -23.31 11.17
CA PRO A 26 12.64 -22.67 11.24
C PRO A 26 12.61 -21.58 12.30
N THR A 27 13.68 -21.46 13.09
CA THR A 27 13.79 -20.44 14.13
C THR A 27 14.00 -19.03 13.57
N ALA A 28 14.41 -18.91 12.29
CA ALA A 28 14.56 -17.64 11.59
C ALA A 28 13.66 -17.60 10.35
N SER A 29 12.57 -16.86 10.45
CA SER A 29 11.57 -16.70 9.38
C SER A 29 11.51 -15.25 8.89
N GLY A 30 10.96 -15.06 7.69
CA GLY A 30 10.76 -13.75 7.09
C GLY A 30 9.42 -13.65 6.37
N LEU A 31 8.91 -12.43 6.27
CA LEU A 31 7.76 -12.10 5.42
C LEU A 31 8.24 -11.26 4.26
N VAL A 32 7.79 -11.61 3.05
CA VAL A 32 8.09 -10.88 1.82
C VAL A 32 6.78 -10.44 1.20
N VAL A 33 6.53 -9.14 1.21
CA VAL A 33 5.30 -8.56 0.65
C VAL A 33 5.58 -8.09 -0.76
N VAL A 34 4.81 -8.63 -1.71
CA VAL A 34 4.94 -8.29 -3.13
C VAL A 34 3.60 -7.88 -3.71
N GLN A 35 3.66 -7.05 -4.73
CA GLN A 35 2.54 -6.68 -5.56
C GLN A 35 2.65 -7.36 -6.93
N GLU A 36 1.58 -8.03 -7.33
CA GLU A 36 1.38 -8.60 -8.66
C GLU A 36 0.09 -8.01 -9.24
N GLY A 37 0.20 -7.17 -10.28
CA GLY A 37 -0.92 -6.35 -10.74
C GLY A 37 -1.43 -5.41 -9.64
N GLU A 38 -2.71 -5.50 -9.31
CA GLU A 38 -3.35 -4.72 -8.23
C GLU A 38 -3.38 -5.47 -6.88
N THR A 39 -2.89 -6.72 -6.84
CA THR A 39 -3.00 -7.57 -5.64
C THR A 39 -1.73 -7.53 -4.81
N LEU A 40 -1.89 -7.32 -3.51
CA LEU A 40 -0.84 -7.48 -2.50
C LEU A 40 -0.90 -8.88 -1.90
N ARG A 41 0.25 -9.56 -1.82
CA ARG A 41 0.38 -10.87 -1.18
C ARG A 41 1.63 -10.95 -0.31
N THR A 42 1.60 -11.84 0.66
CA THR A 42 2.74 -12.09 1.54
C THR A 42 3.26 -13.52 1.39
N ARG A 43 4.56 -13.67 1.17
CA ARG A 43 5.24 -14.96 1.25
C ARG A 43 5.90 -15.09 2.62
N TRP A 44 5.55 -16.13 3.36
CA TRP A 44 6.32 -16.55 4.53
C TRP A 44 7.46 -17.44 4.06
N VAL A 45 8.70 -17.07 4.36
CA VAL A 45 9.91 -17.73 3.88
C VAL A 45 10.85 -18.15 5.01
N ASP A 46 11.60 -19.22 4.77
CA ASP A 46 12.78 -19.58 5.54
C ASP A 46 13.93 -18.63 5.16
N ARG A 47 14.52 -17.95 6.14
CA ARG A 47 15.58 -16.97 5.86
C ARG A 47 16.92 -17.59 5.51
N ALA A 48 17.13 -18.87 5.80
CA ALA A 48 18.39 -19.54 5.53
C ALA A 48 18.65 -19.71 4.02
N ASP A 49 17.59 -19.99 3.25
CA ASP A 49 17.67 -20.30 1.83
C ASP A 49 16.61 -19.61 0.96
N GLY A 50 15.70 -18.82 1.55
CA GLY A 50 14.62 -18.13 0.86
C GLY A 50 13.47 -19.05 0.43
N ARG A 51 13.42 -20.30 0.92
CA ARG A 51 12.36 -21.24 0.59
C ARG A 51 11.02 -20.73 1.12
N VAL A 52 10.02 -20.68 0.24
CA VAL A 52 8.64 -20.33 0.64
C VAL A 52 8.07 -21.47 1.49
N LEU A 53 7.61 -21.11 2.69
CA LEU A 53 6.96 -21.98 3.66
C LEU A 53 5.44 -21.96 3.47
N ALA A 54 4.88 -20.78 3.23
CA ALA A 54 3.47 -20.58 2.90
C ALA A 54 3.24 -19.25 2.17
N ASP A 55 2.18 -19.21 1.37
CA ASP A 55 1.58 -17.97 0.87
C ASP A 55 0.46 -17.54 1.82
N LEU A 56 0.49 -16.27 2.24
CA LEU A 56 -0.45 -15.67 3.16
C LEU A 56 -1.24 -14.56 2.45
N GLU A 57 -2.53 -14.46 2.80
CA GLU A 57 -3.43 -13.48 2.22
C GLU A 57 -3.10 -12.06 2.70
N GLY A 58 -3.15 -11.10 1.77
CA GLY A 58 -2.91 -9.68 2.02
C GLY A 58 -1.44 -9.32 2.23
N ALA A 59 -1.20 -8.07 2.63
CA ALA A 59 0.12 -7.57 2.99
C ALA A 59 0.31 -7.60 4.51
N LEU A 60 1.27 -8.40 4.97
CA LEU A 60 1.60 -8.59 6.37
C LEU A 60 3.03 -8.14 6.66
N PHE A 61 3.21 -7.35 7.71
CA PHE A 61 4.51 -6.86 8.15
C PHE A 61 4.69 -7.12 9.65
N ALA A 62 5.85 -7.62 10.04
CA ALA A 62 6.21 -7.75 11.43
C ALA A 62 7.02 -6.54 11.90
N GLU A 63 6.63 -5.96 13.03
CA GLU A 63 7.34 -4.86 13.69
C GLU A 63 7.14 -4.99 15.21
N ASP A 64 8.22 -4.86 15.98
CA ASP A 64 8.23 -4.92 17.45
C ASP A 64 7.45 -6.12 18.06
N GLY A 65 7.53 -7.28 17.41
CA GLY A 65 6.88 -8.52 17.87
C GLY A 65 5.38 -8.59 17.59
N ALA A 66 4.82 -7.62 16.88
CA ALA A 66 3.44 -7.64 16.39
C ALA A 66 3.40 -7.88 14.87
N LEU A 67 2.30 -8.48 14.41
CA LEU A 67 2.04 -8.72 12.98
C LEU A 67 0.94 -7.78 12.50
N TYR A 68 1.25 -6.87 11.58
CA TYR A 68 0.33 -5.89 11.04
C TYR A 68 -0.17 -6.30 9.67
N ARG A 69 -1.49 -6.21 9.47
CA ARG A 69 -2.14 -6.39 8.17
C ARG A 69 -2.52 -5.03 7.60
N TRP A 70 -2.12 -4.77 6.35
CA TRP A 70 -2.64 -3.65 5.56
C TRP A 70 -4.12 -3.88 5.24
N THR A 71 -4.96 -2.88 5.48
CA THR A 71 -6.39 -2.91 5.23
C THR A 71 -6.82 -1.70 4.41
N VAL A 72 -7.67 -1.94 3.42
CA VAL A 72 -8.37 -0.91 2.66
C VAL A 72 -9.85 -1.27 2.69
N GLU A 73 -10.67 -0.34 3.17
CA GLU A 73 -12.11 -0.51 3.32
C GLU A 73 -12.82 0.55 2.47
N SER A 74 -13.81 0.14 1.68
CA SER A 74 -14.66 1.08 0.97
C SER A 74 -15.74 1.62 1.90
N VAL A 75 -15.91 2.93 1.89
CA VAL A 75 -16.90 3.70 2.65
C VAL A 75 -17.81 4.41 1.67
N GLU A 76 -19.08 4.04 1.71
CA GLU A 76 -20.10 4.65 0.85
C GLU A 76 -20.33 6.11 1.25
N VAL A 77 -20.33 7.02 0.28
CA VAL A 77 -20.60 8.45 0.49
C VAL A 77 -21.77 8.95 -0.36
N PRO A 78 -22.59 9.89 0.15
CA PRO A 78 -23.64 10.52 -0.63
C PRO A 78 -23.06 11.40 -1.75
N LEU A 79 -23.70 11.37 -2.91
CA LEU A 79 -23.39 12.26 -4.04
C LEU A 79 -24.70 12.86 -4.59
N TRP A 80 -24.63 14.10 -5.07
CA TRP A 80 -25.78 14.83 -5.63
C TRP A 80 -25.53 15.18 -7.09
N ASP A 81 -26.56 15.21 -7.94
CA ASP A 81 -26.39 15.61 -9.34
C ASP A 81 -26.33 17.13 -9.51
N GLU A 82 -26.95 17.87 -8.59
CA GLU A 82 -26.97 19.33 -8.52
C GLU A 82 -26.53 19.81 -7.14
N LEU A 83 -25.93 21.01 -7.08
CA LEU A 83 -25.44 21.59 -5.83
C LEU A 83 -26.61 21.78 -4.85
N PRO A 84 -26.60 21.14 -3.67
CA PRO A 84 -27.66 21.31 -2.69
C PRO A 84 -27.74 22.75 -2.15
N ASP A 85 -28.94 23.22 -1.83
CA ASP A 85 -29.17 24.56 -1.29
C ASP A 85 -28.61 24.75 0.14
N GLU A 86 -28.35 23.65 0.86
CA GLU A 86 -27.84 23.63 2.22
C GLU A 86 -26.34 23.31 2.25
N GLU A 87 -25.59 23.94 3.15
CA GLU A 87 -24.13 23.73 3.34
C GLU A 87 -23.81 22.31 3.87
N SER A 88 -24.78 21.65 4.52
CA SER A 88 -24.65 20.29 5.04
C SER A 88 -25.93 19.50 4.75
N PRO A 89 -26.12 19.09 3.49
CA PRO A 89 -27.34 18.43 3.05
C PRO A 89 -27.51 17.07 3.74
N ASP A 90 -28.76 16.70 4.00
CA ASP A 90 -29.09 15.38 4.55
C ASP A 90 -28.62 14.26 3.59
N PRO A 91 -27.76 13.31 4.01
CA PRO A 91 -27.27 12.21 3.16
C PRO A 91 -28.35 11.31 2.54
N ARG A 92 -29.61 11.43 3.00
CA ARG A 92 -30.77 10.72 2.46
C ARG A 92 -31.38 11.40 1.22
N THR A 93 -31.02 12.64 0.94
CA THR A 93 -31.45 13.38 -0.26
C THR A 93 -30.50 13.18 -1.44
N ALA A 94 -29.41 12.43 -1.25
CA ALA A 94 -28.44 12.11 -2.28
C ALA A 94 -29.09 11.36 -3.46
N ASP A 95 -28.74 11.77 -4.68
CA ASP A 95 -29.21 11.14 -5.92
C ASP A 95 -28.51 9.81 -6.17
N ARG A 96 -27.24 9.70 -5.75
CA ARG A 96 -26.41 8.51 -5.94
C ARG A 96 -25.43 8.29 -4.79
N ARG A 97 -24.71 7.17 -4.86
CA ARG A 97 -23.67 6.78 -3.92
C ARG A 97 -22.32 6.69 -4.64
N GLY A 98 -21.29 7.23 -4.00
CA GLY A 98 -19.89 7.07 -4.38
C GLY A 98 -19.13 6.27 -3.34
N GLU A 99 -17.84 6.08 -3.57
CA GLU A 99 -16.97 5.34 -2.67
C GLU A 99 -15.72 6.17 -2.33
N LEU A 100 -15.44 6.27 -1.03
CA LEU A 100 -14.15 6.70 -0.50
C LEU A 100 -13.46 5.50 0.15
N LEU A 101 -12.14 5.52 0.21
CA LEU A 101 -11.35 4.48 0.85
C LEU A 101 -10.91 4.95 2.23
N ARG A 102 -11.10 4.08 3.24
CA ARG A 102 -10.37 4.15 4.51
C ARG A 102 -9.22 3.17 4.43
N ALA A 103 -8.02 3.58 4.81
CA ALA A 103 -6.85 2.70 4.74
C ALA A 103 -5.93 2.83 5.95
N GLY A 104 -5.25 1.73 6.28
CA GLY A 104 -4.40 1.67 7.45
C GLY A 104 -3.87 0.27 7.75
N PHE A 105 -3.41 0.08 8.98
CA PHE A 105 -2.94 -1.21 9.47
C PHE A 105 -3.74 -1.68 10.68
N VAL A 106 -3.96 -2.98 10.77
CA VAL A 106 -4.51 -3.66 11.94
C VAL A 106 -3.49 -4.66 12.45
N SER A 107 -3.12 -4.56 13.73
CA SER A 107 -2.31 -5.56 14.42
C SER A 107 -3.14 -6.81 14.66
N LEU A 108 -2.66 -7.96 14.19
CA LEU A 108 -3.26 -9.27 14.41
C LEU A 108 -2.93 -9.86 15.79
N THR A 109 -2.04 -9.20 16.54
CA THR A 109 -1.63 -9.65 17.87
C THR A 109 -2.49 -9.03 18.98
N ASP A 110 -2.90 -7.77 18.84
CA ASP A 110 -3.57 -6.98 19.87
C ASP A 110 -4.72 -6.09 19.35
N ASP A 111 -5.17 -6.29 18.11
CA ASP A 111 -6.25 -5.54 17.43
C ASP A 111 -6.03 -4.02 17.34
N ARG A 112 -4.80 -3.54 17.59
CA ARG A 112 -4.44 -2.12 17.45
C ARG A 112 -4.61 -1.67 16.01
N ARG A 113 -5.30 -0.53 15.81
CA ARG A 113 -5.49 0.10 14.49
C ARG A 113 -4.62 1.33 14.32
N ILE A 114 -4.02 1.46 13.14
CA ILE A 114 -3.31 2.63 12.66
C ILE A 114 -4.08 3.13 11.44
N GLU A 115 -4.94 4.12 11.62
CA GLU A 115 -5.62 4.77 10.50
C GLU A 115 -4.66 5.76 9.83
N ILE A 116 -4.56 5.70 8.51
CA ILE A 116 -3.68 6.55 7.71
C ILE A 116 -4.50 7.45 6.80
N VAL A 117 -5.43 6.84 6.05
CA VAL A 117 -6.38 7.57 5.20
C VAL A 117 -7.76 7.46 5.83
N SER A 118 -8.35 8.60 6.16
CA SER A 118 -9.72 8.70 6.64
C SER A 118 -10.68 8.88 5.46
N ALA A 119 -11.80 8.16 5.49
CA ALA A 119 -12.92 8.43 4.61
C ALA A 119 -13.89 9.36 5.34
N GLU A 120 -13.82 10.66 5.07
CA GLU A 120 -14.76 11.63 5.63
C GLU A 120 -16.07 11.68 4.81
N PRO A 121 -17.21 11.25 5.38
CA PRO A 121 -18.47 11.16 4.64
C PRO A 121 -19.20 12.49 4.47
N SER A 122 -18.68 13.59 5.04
CA SER A 122 -19.28 14.94 4.97
C SER A 122 -18.98 15.69 3.67
N LEU A 123 -18.52 14.99 2.65
CA LEU A 123 -18.22 15.55 1.34
C LEU A 123 -19.51 15.87 0.57
N VAL A 124 -19.65 17.11 0.09
CA VAL A 124 -20.69 17.50 -0.87
C VAL A 124 -20.07 17.56 -2.25
N ALA A 125 -20.28 16.51 -3.05
CA ALA A 125 -19.72 16.39 -4.39
C ALA A 125 -20.72 15.77 -5.37
N ARG A 126 -20.52 16.07 -6.65
CA ARG A 126 -21.20 15.40 -7.74
C ARG A 126 -20.59 14.05 -8.01
N ASP A 127 -19.27 13.98 -8.17
CA ASP A 127 -18.53 12.75 -8.44
C ASP A 127 -17.27 12.68 -7.58
N VAL A 128 -16.80 11.45 -7.36
CA VAL A 128 -15.61 11.16 -6.59
C VAL A 128 -14.83 9.99 -7.18
N SER A 129 -13.52 10.15 -7.25
CA SER A 129 -12.56 9.07 -7.51
C SER A 129 -11.54 9.04 -6.38
N HIS A 130 -11.42 7.92 -5.67
CA HIS A 130 -10.48 7.79 -4.57
C HIS A 130 -9.65 6.51 -4.74
N ALA A 131 -8.33 6.65 -4.76
CA ALA A 131 -7.38 5.54 -4.78
C ALA A 131 -6.35 5.68 -3.65
N VAL A 132 -6.05 4.56 -2.98
CA VAL A 132 -5.01 4.50 -1.95
C VAL A 132 -4.06 3.37 -2.27
N ARG A 133 -2.75 3.64 -2.23
CA ARG A 133 -1.70 2.68 -2.58
C ARG A 133 -0.65 2.60 -1.49
N LEU A 134 -0.37 1.40 -1.00
CA LEU A 134 0.80 1.13 -0.19
C LEU A 134 2.02 1.01 -1.11
N GLU A 135 2.89 2.01 -1.09
CA GLU A 135 4.05 2.07 -1.98
C GLU A 135 5.19 1.20 -1.49
N ALA A 136 5.55 1.33 -0.21
CA ALA A 136 6.52 0.45 0.43
C ALA A 136 6.35 0.45 1.95
N VAL A 137 6.89 -0.59 2.57
CA VAL A 137 7.22 -0.57 4.00
C VAL A 137 8.72 -0.82 4.15
N VAL A 138 9.42 0.13 4.74
CA VAL A 138 10.88 0.11 4.91
C VAL A 138 11.21 0.43 6.34
N ASP A 139 11.84 -0.51 7.05
CA ASP A 139 12.30 -0.34 8.43
C ASP A 139 11.21 0.20 9.38
N GLY A 140 10.00 -0.37 9.27
CA GLY A 140 8.85 0.00 10.10
C GLY A 140 8.10 1.25 9.65
N TRP A 141 8.52 1.92 8.58
CA TRP A 141 7.83 3.08 8.00
C TRP A 141 7.04 2.68 6.76
N ALA A 142 5.73 2.93 6.79
CA ALA A 142 4.83 2.76 5.66
C ALA A 142 4.74 4.05 4.86
N PHE A 143 4.91 3.94 3.55
CA PHE A 143 4.74 5.01 2.58
C PHE A 143 3.45 4.73 1.81
N VAL A 144 2.47 5.61 1.94
CA VAL A 144 1.14 5.46 1.35
C VAL A 144 0.85 6.68 0.50
N THR A 145 0.38 6.45 -0.72
CA THR A 145 -0.12 7.50 -1.60
C THR A 145 -1.64 7.46 -1.64
N GLU A 146 -2.25 8.61 -1.44
CA GLU A 146 -3.68 8.85 -1.58
C GLU A 146 -3.91 9.77 -2.78
N GLU A 147 -4.83 9.38 -3.67
CA GLU A 147 -5.28 10.18 -4.79
C GLU A 147 -6.79 10.37 -4.66
N LEU A 148 -7.23 11.62 -4.54
CA LEU A 148 -8.63 12.01 -4.41
C LEU A 148 -9.00 13.00 -5.51
N GLY A 149 -9.96 12.65 -6.35
CA GLY A 149 -10.58 13.50 -7.36
C GLY A 149 -12.02 13.81 -6.98
N LEU A 150 -12.41 15.08 -7.06
CA LEU A 150 -13.72 15.59 -6.66
C LEU A 150 -14.29 16.49 -7.77
N ASP A 151 -15.51 16.21 -8.21
CA ASP A 151 -16.32 17.14 -9.01
C ASP A 151 -17.30 17.86 -8.09
N ALA A 152 -17.13 19.18 -7.90
CA ALA A 152 -17.97 20.02 -7.07
C ALA A 152 -18.96 20.88 -7.89
N PHE A 153 -19.70 20.23 -8.80
CA PHE A 153 -20.88 20.80 -9.48
C PHE A 153 -20.58 21.94 -10.48
N GLY A 154 -19.43 21.92 -11.17
CA GLY A 154 -19.09 23.04 -12.05
C GLY A 154 -17.86 22.87 -12.92
N ALA A 155 -17.36 23.99 -13.46
CA ALA A 155 -16.21 24.04 -14.38
C ALA A 155 -14.87 23.62 -13.73
N HIS A 156 -14.85 23.45 -12.41
CA HIS A 156 -13.66 23.18 -11.63
C HIS A 156 -13.94 21.99 -10.70
N GLY A 157 -13.13 20.94 -10.81
CA GLY A 157 -13.00 19.89 -9.80
C GLY A 157 -11.72 20.10 -9.00
N ALA A 158 -11.56 19.37 -7.90
CA ALA A 158 -10.32 19.34 -7.13
C ALA A 158 -9.70 17.95 -7.26
N THR A 159 -8.44 17.89 -7.69
CA THR A 159 -7.64 16.67 -7.62
C THR A 159 -6.54 16.89 -6.60
N HIS A 160 -6.49 16.05 -5.59
CA HIS A 160 -5.46 16.04 -4.56
C HIS A 160 -4.69 14.72 -4.63
N ALA A 161 -3.38 14.82 -4.50
CA ALA A 161 -2.53 13.66 -4.24
C ALA A 161 -1.77 13.96 -2.95
N GLU A 162 -2.02 13.17 -1.92
CA GLU A 162 -1.31 13.24 -0.65
C GLU A 162 -0.36 12.06 -0.51
N GLN A 163 0.73 12.30 0.19
CA GLN A 163 1.58 11.22 0.64
C GLN A 163 1.64 11.17 2.16
N HIS A 164 1.30 10.01 2.68
CA HIS A 164 1.39 9.68 4.09
C HIS A 164 2.64 8.85 4.37
N VAL A 165 3.40 9.24 5.39
CA VAL A 165 4.52 8.45 5.91
C VAL A 165 4.28 8.19 7.39
N VAL A 166 4.01 6.94 7.74
CA VAL A 166 3.53 6.55 9.07
C VAL A 166 4.35 5.41 9.64
N SER A 167 4.69 5.50 10.92
CA SER A 167 5.38 4.43 11.65
C SER A 167 4.39 3.34 12.05
N LEU A 168 4.71 2.08 11.74
CA LEU A 168 3.97 0.91 12.23
C LEU A 168 4.05 0.75 13.75
N ARG A 169 4.96 1.48 14.43
CA ARG A 169 5.04 1.50 15.89
C ARG A 169 3.90 2.30 16.52
N GLY A 170 3.20 3.14 15.75
CA GLY A 170 2.08 3.95 16.23
C GLY A 170 2.49 5.10 17.15
N GLU A 171 3.79 5.39 17.23
CA GLU A 171 4.28 6.57 17.94
C GLU A 171 4.15 7.81 17.04
N PRO A 172 3.75 8.97 17.58
CA PRO A 172 3.83 10.24 16.87
C PRO A 172 5.32 10.59 16.67
N GLY A 173 5.90 10.05 15.61
CA GLY A 173 7.26 10.33 15.16
C GLY A 173 7.22 11.05 13.82
N ALA A 174 8.00 12.12 13.68
CA ALA A 174 8.27 12.70 12.37
C ALA A 174 9.20 11.75 11.61
N PHE A 175 8.78 11.30 10.42
CA PHE A 175 9.70 10.62 9.51
C PHE A 175 10.82 11.59 9.14
N VAL A 176 12.05 11.26 9.54
CA VAL A 176 13.24 12.02 9.14
C VAL A 176 13.75 11.38 7.85
N ALA A 177 13.59 12.10 6.74
CA ALA A 177 14.10 11.65 5.45
C ALA A 177 15.62 11.38 5.51
N PRO A 178 16.14 10.44 4.71
CA PRO A 178 17.56 10.12 4.68
C PRO A 178 18.40 11.31 4.15
N PRO A 179 19.72 11.30 4.41
CA PRO A 179 20.63 12.33 3.91
C PRO A 179 20.53 12.48 2.39
N GLY A 180 20.33 13.70 1.90
CA GLY A 180 20.21 14.00 0.46
C GLY A 180 18.91 14.68 0.07
N GLU A 181 17.95 14.78 0.99
CA GLU A 181 16.71 15.52 0.76
C GLU A 181 16.98 16.99 0.38
N ALA A 182 17.81 17.71 1.15
CA ALA A 182 18.13 19.10 0.85
C ALA A 182 18.75 19.28 -0.55
N GLN A 183 19.55 18.31 -1.01
CA GLN A 183 20.10 18.31 -2.35
C GLN A 183 19.02 18.07 -3.41
N ALA A 184 18.14 17.09 -3.20
CA ALA A 184 17.03 16.80 -4.11
C ALA A 184 16.05 17.99 -4.21
N THR A 185 15.76 18.66 -3.09
CA THR A 185 14.98 19.90 -3.05
C THR A 185 15.65 20.99 -3.86
N ALA A 186 16.94 21.26 -3.64
CA ALA A 186 17.66 22.29 -4.39
C ALA A 186 17.69 22.01 -5.91
N GLU A 187 17.91 20.76 -6.31
CA GLU A 187 17.87 20.35 -7.72
C GLU A 187 16.48 20.53 -8.31
N GLY A 188 15.43 20.08 -7.61
CA GLY A 188 14.06 20.21 -8.11
C GLY A 188 13.60 21.65 -8.20
N THR A 189 13.93 22.49 -7.22
CA THR A 189 13.70 23.94 -7.27
C THR A 189 14.38 24.55 -8.49
N ALA A 190 15.63 24.19 -8.78
CA ALA A 190 16.33 24.69 -9.97
C ALA A 190 15.66 24.24 -11.28
N ARG A 191 15.17 22.99 -11.34
CA ARG A 191 14.44 22.47 -12.50
C ARG A 191 13.08 23.16 -12.69
N LEU A 192 12.33 23.38 -11.62
CA LEU A 192 11.06 24.11 -11.66
C LEU A 192 11.27 25.56 -12.11
N ALA A 193 12.31 26.23 -11.60
CA ALA A 193 12.69 27.57 -12.02
C ALA A 193 13.04 27.65 -13.52
N ALA A 194 13.77 26.66 -14.04
CA ALA A 194 14.06 26.59 -15.47
C ALA A 194 12.76 26.42 -16.31
N MET A 195 11.85 25.54 -15.88
CA MET A 195 10.56 25.33 -16.55
C MET A 195 9.65 26.56 -16.50
N ALA A 196 9.69 27.33 -15.41
CA ALA A 196 8.95 28.59 -15.26
C ALA A 196 9.50 29.66 -16.23
N ALA A 197 10.83 29.80 -16.30
CA ALA A 197 11.50 30.76 -17.17
C ALA A 197 11.26 30.48 -18.67
N GLU A 198 11.27 29.21 -19.09
CA GLU A 198 11.02 28.82 -20.49
C GLU A 198 9.62 29.20 -21.00
N ARG A 199 8.65 29.35 -20.09
CA ARG A 199 7.23 29.58 -20.41
C ARG A 199 6.78 31.01 -20.14
N ASP A 200 7.70 31.91 -19.76
CA ASP A 200 7.42 33.30 -19.38
C ASP A 200 6.30 33.39 -18.32
N LEU A 201 6.29 32.44 -17.38
CA LEU A 201 5.20 32.33 -16.39
C LEU A 201 5.27 33.42 -15.31
N GLY A 202 6.35 34.20 -15.23
CA GLY A 202 6.48 35.33 -14.31
C GLY A 202 6.37 34.98 -12.82
N GLU A 203 6.30 33.69 -12.48
CA GLU A 203 6.10 33.19 -11.12
C GLU A 203 7.44 33.09 -10.39
N ASP A 204 7.51 33.73 -9.22
CA ASP A 204 8.59 33.54 -8.27
C ASP A 204 8.50 32.10 -7.75
N VAL A 205 9.48 31.25 -8.08
CA VAL A 205 9.59 29.83 -7.62
C VAL A 205 10.01 29.77 -6.14
N GLU A 206 9.53 30.73 -5.35
CA GLU A 206 9.84 30.87 -3.92
C GLU A 206 9.04 29.86 -3.09
N ASP A 207 7.91 29.36 -3.60
CA ASP A 207 7.01 28.43 -2.92
C ASP A 207 7.07 26.99 -3.50
N VAL A 208 8.27 26.42 -3.62
CA VAL A 208 8.40 25.00 -3.99
C VAL A 208 7.92 24.12 -2.84
N GLN A 209 6.81 23.41 -3.07
CA GLN A 209 6.24 22.47 -2.13
C GLN A 209 6.78 21.07 -2.40
N ARG A 210 7.24 20.39 -1.35
CA ARG A 210 7.48 18.94 -1.39
C ARG A 210 6.14 18.24 -1.24
N VAL A 211 5.68 17.59 -2.31
CA VAL A 211 4.34 16.99 -2.37
C VAL A 211 4.34 15.47 -2.20
N ALA A 212 5.46 14.79 -2.49
CA ALA A 212 5.57 13.34 -2.24
C ALA A 212 7.03 12.84 -2.20
N LEU A 213 7.21 11.67 -1.58
CA LEU A 213 8.38 10.80 -1.55
C LEU A 213 7.98 9.44 -2.16
N HIS A 214 8.73 8.88 -3.08
CA HIS A 214 8.40 7.57 -3.65
C HIS A 214 9.55 6.60 -3.41
N PRO A 215 9.42 5.69 -2.42
CA PRO A 215 10.38 4.61 -2.27
C PRO A 215 10.22 3.60 -3.39
N SER A 216 11.33 3.10 -3.91
CA SER A 216 11.37 2.04 -4.91
C SER A 216 12.46 1.04 -4.59
N TRP A 217 12.10 -0.24 -4.52
CA TRP A 217 13.07 -1.31 -4.33
C TRP A 217 13.83 -1.56 -5.64
N THR A 218 15.15 -1.44 -5.57
CA THR A 218 16.08 -1.73 -6.67
C THR A 218 17.08 -2.80 -6.27
N SER A 219 17.86 -3.29 -7.23
CA SER A 219 18.97 -4.21 -6.96
C SER A 219 20.07 -3.60 -6.07
N ARG A 220 20.09 -2.27 -5.90
CA ARG A 220 21.07 -1.57 -5.06
C ARG A 220 20.52 -1.20 -3.68
N GLY A 221 19.21 -1.39 -3.45
CA GLY A 221 18.52 -0.95 -2.25
C GLY A 221 17.26 -0.16 -2.54
N VAL A 222 16.73 0.48 -1.51
CA VAL A 222 15.56 1.35 -1.62
C VAL A 222 16.05 2.72 -2.11
N SER A 223 15.83 3.02 -3.38
CA SER A 223 15.91 4.40 -3.87
C SER A 223 14.70 5.17 -3.40
N MET A 224 14.87 6.48 -3.21
CA MET A 224 13.77 7.36 -2.90
C MET A 224 13.82 8.52 -3.87
N SER A 225 12.69 8.87 -4.45
CA SER A 225 12.54 10.09 -5.22
C SER A 225 11.62 11.06 -4.51
N ALA A 226 11.82 12.37 -4.71
CA ALA A 226 10.93 13.41 -4.24
C ALA A 226 10.19 14.01 -5.42
N ARG A 227 8.87 14.16 -5.30
CA ARG A 227 8.08 15.01 -6.19
C ARG A 227 7.98 16.40 -5.56
N LEU A 228 8.46 17.38 -6.29
CA LEU A 228 8.43 18.80 -5.93
C LEU A 228 7.49 19.50 -6.90
N ALA A 229 6.67 20.41 -6.41
CA ALA A 229 5.70 21.12 -7.21
C ALA A 229 5.66 22.61 -6.88
N ILE A 230 5.22 23.39 -7.87
CA ILE A 230 4.74 24.76 -7.69
C ILE A 230 3.28 24.82 -8.11
N ASP A 231 2.51 25.68 -7.45
CA ASP A 231 1.17 26.00 -7.89
C ASP A 231 1.23 26.81 -9.20
N THR A 232 0.28 26.61 -10.10
CA THR A 232 0.22 27.26 -11.40
C THR A 232 -1.21 27.32 -11.93
N CYS A 233 -1.41 28.04 -13.04
CA CYS A 233 -2.70 28.12 -13.71
C CYS A 233 -3.16 26.73 -14.23
N TYR A 234 -4.46 26.42 -14.21
CA TYR A 234 -4.99 25.12 -14.70
C TYR A 234 -4.62 24.79 -16.16
N ALA A 235 -4.43 25.81 -17.00
CA ALA A 235 -3.99 25.67 -18.38
C ALA A 235 -2.46 25.52 -18.53
N CYS A 236 -1.74 25.73 -17.43
CA CYS A 236 -0.29 25.78 -17.33
C CYS A 236 0.29 24.55 -16.60
N GLY A 237 -0.55 23.80 -15.89
CA GLY A 237 -0.18 22.58 -15.16
C GLY A 237 0.21 21.40 -16.06
N ASP A 238 0.51 20.27 -15.44
CA ASP A 238 1.04 19.07 -16.14
C ASP A 238 -0.04 18.30 -16.95
N GLY A 239 -1.27 18.80 -17.01
CA GLY A 239 -2.32 18.34 -17.93
C GLY A 239 -3.15 17.15 -17.44
N THR A 240 -2.93 16.66 -16.21
CA THR A 240 -3.96 15.93 -15.46
C THR A 240 -5.09 16.91 -15.17
N TRP A 241 -6.29 16.68 -15.72
CA TRP A 241 -7.42 17.62 -15.64
C TRP A 241 -7.59 18.20 -14.23
N GLY A 242 -7.54 19.53 -14.10
CA GLY A 242 -7.73 20.24 -12.83
C GLY A 242 -6.51 20.30 -11.90
N ASP A 243 -5.33 19.84 -12.33
CA ASP A 243 -4.11 19.97 -11.53
C ASP A 243 -3.55 21.39 -11.68
N TYR A 244 -3.75 22.22 -10.65
CA TYR A 244 -3.18 23.56 -10.52
C TYR A 244 -1.69 23.51 -10.16
N ARG A 245 -0.97 22.47 -10.59
CA ARG A 245 0.44 22.27 -10.24
C ARG A 245 1.27 21.85 -11.43
N ARG A 246 2.53 22.26 -11.38
CA ARG A 246 3.61 21.74 -12.21
C ARG A 246 4.62 21.08 -11.31
N SER A 247 5.10 19.91 -11.71
CA SER A 247 5.94 19.09 -10.84
C SER A 247 7.17 18.51 -11.52
N VAL A 248 8.18 18.25 -10.71
CA VAL A 248 9.38 17.50 -11.09
C VAL A 248 9.60 16.37 -10.11
N VAL A 249 10.06 15.23 -10.62
CA VAL A 249 10.56 14.13 -9.79
C VAL A 249 12.08 14.18 -9.81
N VAL A 250 12.67 14.15 -8.62
CA VAL A 250 14.12 14.17 -8.40
C VAL A 250 14.51 12.95 -7.57
N GLU A 251 15.44 12.16 -8.06
CA GLU A 251 15.99 11.03 -7.33
C GLU A 251 16.90 11.51 -6.20
N MET A 252 16.74 10.95 -5.00
CA MET A 252 17.65 11.21 -3.90
C MET A 252 18.96 10.45 -4.11
N PRO A 253 20.12 11.08 -3.84
CA PRO A 253 21.42 10.50 -4.12
C PRO A 253 21.77 9.32 -3.20
N THR A 254 21.18 9.27 -2.01
CA THR A 254 21.44 8.24 -1.00
C THR A 254 20.23 7.30 -0.91
N PRO A 255 20.42 5.98 -1.03
CA PRO A 255 19.34 5.04 -0.80
C PRO A 255 18.91 5.04 0.67
N LEU A 256 17.61 4.87 0.92
CA LEU A 256 17.04 4.77 2.26
C LEU A 256 17.55 3.52 2.99
N ARG A 257 17.74 2.44 2.25
CA ARG A 257 18.23 1.15 2.75
C ARG A 257 19.07 0.45 1.68
N GLY A 258 20.01 -0.40 2.11
CA GLY A 258 20.73 -1.32 1.22
C GLY A 258 19.82 -2.33 0.50
N PRO A 259 20.38 -3.19 -0.36
CA PRO A 259 19.61 -4.18 -1.12
C PRO A 259 18.82 -5.11 -0.22
N ALA A 260 17.67 -5.56 -0.71
CA ALA A 260 16.92 -6.62 -0.07
C ALA A 260 17.82 -7.87 0.09
N PRO A 261 17.78 -8.57 1.23
CA PRO A 261 18.52 -9.82 1.40
C PRO A 261 18.04 -10.87 0.41
N GLU A 262 18.85 -11.89 0.13
CA GLU A 262 18.53 -12.88 -0.91
C GLU A 262 17.20 -13.60 -0.67
N TRP A 263 16.86 -13.86 0.59
CA TRP A 263 15.58 -14.49 0.97
C TRP A 263 14.36 -13.58 0.71
N ALA A 264 14.55 -12.27 0.56
CA ALA A 264 13.47 -11.30 0.35
C ALA A 264 13.30 -10.88 -1.12
N ARG A 265 13.93 -11.58 -2.07
CA ARG A 265 13.84 -11.23 -3.49
C ARG A 265 12.42 -11.47 -4.04
N SER A 266 11.96 -10.55 -4.88
CA SER A 266 10.74 -10.72 -5.68
C SER A 266 11.02 -11.53 -6.95
N ALA A 267 9.99 -12.23 -7.43
CA ALA A 267 10.06 -12.92 -8.72
C ALA A 267 9.93 -11.91 -9.89
N PRO A 268 10.35 -12.29 -11.11
CA PRO A 268 10.10 -11.47 -12.30
C PRO A 268 8.60 -11.17 -12.47
N GLY A 269 8.25 -9.91 -12.70
CA GLY A 269 6.85 -9.45 -12.80
C GLY A 269 6.23 -9.02 -11.48
N GLU A 270 6.90 -9.26 -10.34
CA GLU A 270 6.47 -8.78 -9.03
C GLU A 270 7.23 -7.51 -8.62
N ARG A 271 6.51 -6.57 -8.02
CA ARG A 271 7.09 -5.43 -7.31
C ARG A 271 7.26 -5.79 -5.83
N LEU A 272 8.48 -5.71 -5.29
CA LEU A 272 8.69 -5.79 -3.85
C LEU A 272 8.09 -4.55 -3.17
N VAL A 273 7.25 -4.73 -2.16
CA VAL A 273 6.67 -3.65 -1.35
C VAL A 273 7.44 -3.52 -0.04
N GLY A 274 7.81 -4.65 0.56
CA GLY A 274 8.66 -4.65 1.74
C GLY A 274 8.91 -6.06 2.25
N PHE A 275 9.71 -6.14 3.32
CA PHE A 275 9.96 -7.39 4.02
C PHE A 275 10.23 -7.14 5.49
N SER A 276 9.97 -8.13 6.32
CA SER A 276 10.22 -8.08 7.77
C SER A 276 10.80 -9.39 8.27
N GLU A 277 11.68 -9.29 9.26
CA GLU A 277 12.16 -10.45 10.01
C GLU A 277 11.14 -10.79 11.09
N VAL A 278 10.84 -12.07 11.26
CA VAL A 278 9.87 -12.53 12.26
C VAL A 278 10.15 -13.97 12.64
N ASP A 279 9.91 -14.34 13.87
CA ASP A 279 9.96 -15.75 14.26
C ASP A 279 8.68 -16.48 13.84
N SER A 280 8.80 -17.79 13.61
CA SER A 280 7.66 -18.62 13.17
C SER A 280 6.53 -18.65 14.21
N GLU A 281 6.86 -18.56 15.50
CA GLU A 281 5.87 -18.62 16.58
C GLU A 281 4.96 -17.38 16.56
N THR A 282 5.50 -16.20 16.30
CA THR A 282 4.75 -14.94 16.15
C THR A 282 3.75 -15.03 14.99
N ILE A 283 4.17 -15.56 13.84
CA ILE A 283 3.27 -15.75 12.68
C ILE A 283 2.16 -16.74 13.05
N GLU A 284 2.52 -17.93 13.52
CA GLU A 284 1.57 -19.00 13.84
C GLU A 284 0.54 -18.55 14.89
N ARG A 285 1.00 -17.86 15.93
CA ARG A 285 0.13 -17.30 16.96
C ARG A 285 -0.83 -16.27 16.39
N ALA A 286 -0.34 -15.29 15.62
CA ALA A 286 -1.18 -14.25 15.04
C ALA A 286 -2.22 -14.81 14.06
N LEU A 287 -1.85 -15.80 13.25
CA LEU A 287 -2.78 -16.46 12.33
C LEU A 287 -3.82 -17.31 13.06
N ALA A 288 -3.44 -17.97 14.17
CA ALA A 288 -4.39 -18.72 14.99
C ALA A 288 -5.40 -17.81 15.70
N SER A 289 -4.96 -16.64 16.20
CA SER A 289 -5.83 -15.62 16.80
C SER A 289 -6.83 -15.03 15.80
N ALA A 290 -6.43 -14.92 14.54
CA ALA A 290 -7.25 -14.34 13.48
C ALA A 290 -8.23 -15.34 12.83
N ALA A 291 -8.12 -16.64 13.13
CA ALA A 291 -9.10 -17.62 12.67
C ALA A 291 -10.44 -17.36 13.37
N PRO A 292 -11.57 -17.34 12.64
CA PRO A 292 -12.88 -17.18 13.28
C PRO A 292 -13.03 -18.29 14.32
N SER A 293 -13.30 -17.90 15.57
CA SER A 293 -13.58 -18.85 16.63
C SER A 293 -14.71 -19.77 16.16
N GLY A 294 -14.35 -21.03 15.90
CA GLY A 294 -15.27 -22.07 15.49
C GLY A 294 -16.14 -22.51 16.66
N ASP A 295 -16.92 -21.59 17.22
CA ASP A 295 -18.00 -21.87 18.14
C ASP A 295 -19.28 -21.30 17.53
N GLY A 296 -19.84 -22.06 16.58
CA GLY A 296 -21.27 -21.97 16.35
C GLY A 296 -21.99 -22.55 17.55
N PRO A 297 -22.82 -21.79 18.28
CA PRO A 297 -23.75 -22.41 19.21
C PRO A 297 -24.97 -22.85 18.40
N ASN A 298 -25.09 -24.17 18.25
CA ASN A 298 -26.33 -24.95 18.23
C ASN A 298 -27.60 -24.26 17.68
N ALA A 299 -28.07 -24.77 16.52
CA ALA A 299 -29.50 -25.05 16.38
C ALA A 299 -29.87 -26.11 17.44
N PRO A 300 -31.04 -26.02 18.10
CA PRO A 300 -32.35 -25.95 17.45
C PRO A 300 -33.09 -24.60 17.59
#